data_AF-A0A3D5IY01-F1
#
_entry.id   AF-A0A3D5IY01-F1
#
_cell.length_a   1.000
_cell.length_b   1.000
_cell.length_c   1.000
_cell.angle_alpha   90.00
_cell.angle_beta   90.00
_cell.angle_gamma   90.00
#
_symmetry.space_group_name_H-M   'P 1'
#
loop_
_entity.id
_entity.type
_entity.pdbx_description
1 polymer ?
#
loop_
_entity_poly.entity_id
_entity_poly.type
_entity_poly.pdbx_seq_one_letter_code
_entity_poly.pdbx_strand_id
1 'polypeptide(L)'
;MNDIIPDIQIELRYLGSNNFTGKPVPGYEAEKIILTREAALALQKIQQKLENDGYCLKIFDAYRPQRAVNSFIEWARIAEDTLTKAEFYPEKKKSNLFNLGYIATRSGHSRGSTVDLTIIDAESLEEVDMGGSYDFFGERSHHNFMNITE
;
A
#
# COMPACT_ATOMS: atom_id res chain seq x y z
N MET A 1 0.52 -14.99 8.81
CA MET A 1 -0.66 -14.10 8.74
C MET A 1 -1.93 -14.92 8.90
N ASN A 2 -2.19 -15.87 8.00
CA ASN A 2 -3.38 -16.72 8.02
C ASN A 2 -3.59 -17.48 9.35
N ASP A 3 -2.52 -17.84 10.07
CA ASP A 3 -2.65 -18.49 11.39
C ASP A 3 -3.02 -17.53 12.54
N ILE A 4 -2.90 -16.21 12.32
CA ILE A 4 -3.12 -15.17 13.34
C ILE A 4 -4.40 -14.37 13.04
N ILE A 5 -4.60 -13.99 11.77
CA ILE A 5 -5.79 -13.28 11.29
C ILE A 5 -6.24 -13.98 10.00
N PRO A 6 -7.03 -15.07 10.11
CA PRO A 6 -7.39 -15.91 8.95
C PRO A 6 -8.35 -15.24 7.96
N ASP A 7 -9.11 -14.27 8.44
CA ASP A 7 -10.18 -13.52 7.75
C ASP A 7 -9.75 -12.15 7.24
N ILE A 8 -8.46 -11.83 7.36
CA ILE A 8 -7.90 -10.58 6.86
C ILE A 8 -8.13 -10.44 5.35
N GLN A 9 -8.66 -9.31 4.93
CA GLN A 9 -8.83 -9.01 3.51
C GLN A 9 -7.50 -8.53 2.93
N ILE A 10 -7.19 -8.97 1.72
CA ILE A 10 -5.94 -8.62 1.04
C ILE A 10 -6.21 -8.28 -0.42
N GLU A 11 -5.52 -7.28 -0.92
CA GLU A 11 -5.42 -6.98 -2.33
C GLU A 11 -3.99 -6.54 -2.60
N LEU A 12 -3.09 -7.50 -2.83
CA LEU A 12 -1.66 -7.19 -2.97
C LEU A 12 -1.42 -6.42 -4.27
N ARG A 13 -1.39 -5.09 -4.19
CA ARG A 13 -1.32 -4.17 -5.35
C ARG A 13 -0.11 -4.45 -6.24
N TYR A 14 0.99 -4.87 -5.63
CA TYR A 14 2.24 -5.20 -6.30
C TYR A 14 2.31 -6.62 -6.89
N LEU A 15 1.36 -7.50 -6.57
CA LEU A 15 1.20 -8.79 -7.24
C LEU A 15 0.57 -8.61 -8.63
N GLY A 16 -0.33 -7.63 -8.77
CA GLY A 16 -1.02 -7.30 -10.02
C GLY A 16 -0.43 -6.11 -10.77
N SER A 17 -1.18 -5.58 -11.73
CA SER A 17 -0.84 -4.36 -12.49
C SER A 17 -1.45 -3.09 -11.91
N ASN A 18 -2.35 -3.21 -10.93
CA ASN A 18 -3.02 -2.08 -10.28
C ASN A 18 -2.11 -1.45 -9.22
N ASN A 19 -1.04 -0.81 -9.69
CA ASN A 19 -0.07 -0.06 -8.91
C ASN A 19 0.63 0.97 -9.80
N PHE A 20 1.39 1.89 -9.20
CA PHE A 20 2.03 2.97 -9.95
C PHE A 20 3.04 2.51 -11.00
N THR A 21 3.53 1.27 -10.98
CA THR A 21 4.40 0.73 -12.04
C THR A 21 3.64 0.14 -13.23
N GLY A 22 2.33 -0.08 -13.08
CA GLY A 22 1.46 -0.63 -14.12
C GLY A 22 1.65 -2.12 -14.41
N LYS A 23 2.44 -2.83 -13.61
CA LYS A 23 2.77 -4.26 -13.81
C LYS A 23 3.08 -4.96 -12.47
N PRO A 24 3.05 -6.31 -12.44
CA PRO A 24 3.53 -7.06 -11.29
C PRO A 24 4.97 -6.70 -10.94
N VAL A 25 5.20 -6.51 -9.65
CA VAL A 25 6.48 -6.03 -9.12
C VAL A 25 7.38 -7.23 -8.77
N PRO A 26 8.65 -7.24 -9.21
CA PRO A 26 9.58 -8.32 -8.90
C PRO A 26 9.65 -8.67 -7.40
N GLY A 27 9.43 -9.94 -7.08
CA GLY A 27 9.44 -10.46 -5.71
C GLY A 27 8.05 -10.67 -5.09
N TYR A 28 6.99 -10.15 -5.72
CA TYR A 28 5.61 -10.52 -5.40
C TYR A 28 5.22 -11.71 -6.29
N GLU A 29 5.40 -12.92 -5.77
CA GLU A 29 5.23 -14.17 -6.53
C GLU A 29 3.96 -14.95 -6.16
N ALA A 30 3.30 -14.57 -5.07
CA ALA A 30 2.08 -15.20 -4.59
C ALA A 30 1.27 -14.20 -3.75
N GLU A 31 -0.03 -14.48 -3.62
CA GLU A 31 -0.95 -13.74 -2.76
C GLU A 31 -0.72 -14.12 -1.29
N LYS A 32 0.42 -13.68 -0.73
CA LYS A 32 0.84 -13.97 0.64
C LYS A 32 1.35 -12.74 1.35
N ILE A 33 0.75 -12.46 2.51
CA ILE A 33 1.26 -11.47 3.46
C ILE A 33 2.34 -12.10 4.35
N ILE A 34 3.51 -11.49 4.34
CA ILE A 34 4.60 -11.81 5.25
C ILE A 34 4.81 -10.62 6.19
N LEU A 35 4.76 -10.89 7.50
CA LEU A 35 5.00 -9.93 8.57
C LEU A 35 5.76 -10.64 9.69
N THR A 36 6.45 -9.85 10.53
CA THR A 36 6.93 -10.34 11.82
C THR A 36 5.75 -10.76 12.69
N ARG A 37 6.01 -11.68 13.62
CA ARG A 37 4.96 -12.19 14.51
C ARG A 37 4.40 -11.07 15.38
N GLU A 38 5.25 -10.16 15.83
CA GLU A 38 4.91 -9.01 16.65
C GLU A 38 3.97 -8.05 15.90
N ALA A 39 4.28 -7.73 14.64
CA ALA A 39 3.42 -6.89 13.82
C ALA A 39 2.06 -7.56 13.54
N ALA A 40 2.05 -8.86 13.24
CA ALA A 40 0.81 -9.60 13.01
C ALA A 40 -0.09 -9.65 14.26
N LEU A 41 0.49 -9.83 15.46
CA LEU A 41 -0.26 -9.80 16.71
C LEU A 41 -0.78 -8.39 17.05
N ALA A 42 -0.05 -7.34 16.69
CA ALA A 42 -0.53 -5.96 16.84
C ALA A 42 -1.71 -5.69 15.91
N LEU A 43 -1.62 -6.11 14.64
CA LEU A 43 -2.72 -6.00 13.67
C LEU A 43 -3.98 -6.76 14.12
N GLN A 44 -3.81 -7.96 14.72
CA GLN A 44 -4.94 -8.75 15.23
C GLN A 44 -5.79 -7.96 16.23
N LYS A 45 -5.15 -7.19 17.11
CA LYS A 45 -5.87 -6.37 18.10
C LYS A 45 -6.67 -5.25 17.45
N ILE A 46 -6.17 -4.68 16.34
CA ILE A 46 -6.86 -3.61 15.60
C ILE A 46 -8.03 -4.20 14.82
N GLN A 47 -7.82 -5.33 14.13
CA GLN A 47 -8.86 -6.08 13.44
C GLN A 47 -10.03 -6.39 14.40
N GLN A 48 -9.76 -7.00 15.55
CA GLN A 48 -10.78 -7.31 16.57
C GLN A 48 -11.50 -6.07 17.10
N LYS A 49 -10.82 -4.92 17.17
CA LYS A 49 -11.45 -3.68 17.60
C LYS A 49 -12.43 -3.17 16.54
N LEU A 50 -12.00 -3.12 15.29
CA LEU A 50 -12.80 -2.65 14.15
C LEU A 50 -14.03 -3.53 13.92
N GLU A 51 -13.91 -4.84 14.13
CA GLU A 51 -15.03 -5.79 13.98
C GLU A 51 -16.21 -5.44 14.90
N ASN A 52 -15.94 -4.93 16.10
CA ASN A 52 -17.01 -4.48 17.01
C ASN A 52 -17.75 -3.24 16.49
N ASP A 53 -17.10 -2.46 15.63
CA ASP A 53 -17.63 -1.24 15.02
C ASP A 53 -18.20 -1.50 13.60
N GLY A 54 -18.25 -2.77 13.15
CA GLY A 54 -18.75 -3.15 11.83
C GLY A 54 -17.74 -2.97 10.69
N TYR A 55 -16.45 -2.90 11.00
CA TYR A 55 -15.37 -2.69 10.03
C TYR A 55 -14.31 -3.78 10.08
N CYS A 56 -13.54 -3.91 9.00
CA CYS A 56 -12.39 -4.83 8.90
C CYS A 56 -11.17 -4.11 8.28
N LEU A 57 -9.99 -4.72 8.40
CA LEU A 57 -8.80 -4.26 7.70
C LEU A 57 -8.67 -4.93 6.32
N LYS A 58 -8.18 -4.16 5.35
CA LYS A 58 -7.72 -4.65 4.05
C LYS A 58 -6.27 -4.24 3.82
N ILE A 59 -5.40 -5.21 3.51
CA ILE A 59 -3.95 -4.98 3.34
C ILE A 59 -3.59 -4.88 1.85
N PHE A 60 -2.86 -3.84 1.49
CA PHE A 60 -2.33 -3.60 0.14
C PHE A 60 -0.87 -4.01 -0.01
N ASP A 61 -0.05 -3.81 1.02
CA ASP A 61 1.34 -4.25 1.06
C ASP A 61 1.82 -4.56 2.49
N ALA A 62 2.80 -5.45 2.62
CA ALA A 62 3.45 -5.81 3.88
C ALA A 62 4.95 -5.98 3.65
N TYR A 63 5.56 -7.14 3.93
CA TYR A 63 6.95 -7.36 3.59
C TYR A 63 7.22 -7.17 2.09
N ARG A 64 8.09 -6.21 1.79
CA ARG A 64 8.53 -5.85 0.44
C ARG A 64 9.97 -6.31 0.24
N PRO A 65 10.24 -7.31 -0.60
CA PRO A 65 11.61 -7.74 -0.90
C PRO A 65 12.46 -6.59 -1.47
N GLN A 66 13.76 -6.56 -1.17
CA GLN A 66 14.65 -5.52 -1.68
C GLN A 66 14.65 -5.43 -3.23
N ARG A 67 14.44 -6.55 -3.93
CA ARG A 67 14.28 -6.55 -5.40
C ARG A 67 13.07 -5.74 -5.89
N ALA A 68 11.98 -5.69 -5.14
CA ALA A 68 10.83 -4.83 -5.44
C ALA A 68 11.23 -3.35 -5.29
N VAL A 69 11.90 -3.01 -4.19
CA VAL A 69 12.43 -1.65 -3.95
C VAL A 69 13.36 -1.22 -5.09
N ASN A 70 14.29 -2.10 -5.51
CA ASN A 70 15.17 -1.84 -6.64
C ASN A 70 14.39 -1.59 -7.93
N SER A 71 13.33 -2.37 -8.18
CA SER A 71 12.48 -2.17 -9.38
C SER A 71 11.75 -0.83 -9.38
N PHE A 72 11.36 -0.30 -8.21
CA PHE A 72 10.77 1.04 -8.10
C PHE A 72 11.77 2.14 -8.43
N ILE A 73 13.03 1.96 -8.05
CA ILE A 73 14.12 2.88 -8.41
C ILE A 73 14.34 2.86 -9.92
N GLU A 74 14.42 1.68 -10.54
CA GLU A 74 14.58 1.58 -12.00
C GLU A 74 13.38 2.15 -12.75
N TRP A 75 12.15 1.88 -12.28
CA TRP A 75 10.95 2.50 -12.84
C TRP A 75 11.02 4.03 -12.75
N ALA A 76 11.42 4.59 -11.61
CA ALA A 76 11.50 6.03 -11.41
C ALA A 76 12.51 6.74 -12.35
N ARG A 77 13.54 6.03 -12.80
CA ARG A 77 14.57 6.56 -13.71
C ARG A 77 14.10 6.70 -15.16
N ILE A 78 13.08 5.94 -15.56
CA ILE A 78 12.52 5.99 -16.93
C ILE A 78 11.45 7.09 -16.94
N ALA A 79 11.83 8.32 -17.24
CA ALA A 79 10.97 9.50 -17.15
C ALA A 79 9.75 9.45 -18.10
N GLU A 80 9.90 8.74 -19.22
CA GLU A 80 8.92 8.62 -20.30
C GLU A 80 7.82 7.58 -19.99
N ASP A 81 8.06 6.69 -19.04
CA ASP A 81 7.06 5.70 -18.61
C ASP A 81 6.04 6.36 -17.67
N THR A 82 5.04 7.00 -18.26
CA THR A 82 3.96 7.72 -17.58
C THR A 82 2.60 7.03 -17.71
N LEU A 83 2.56 5.72 -17.98
CA LEU A 83 1.33 4.96 -18.23
C LEU A 83 0.28 5.15 -17.13
N THR A 84 0.74 5.19 -15.88
CA THR A 84 -0.07 5.26 -14.66
C THR A 84 -0.17 6.68 -14.10
N LYS A 85 0.37 7.68 -14.79
CA LYS A 85 0.51 9.04 -14.25
C LYS A 85 -0.82 9.65 -13.84
N ALA A 86 -1.84 9.53 -14.69
CA ALA A 86 -3.14 10.16 -14.46
C ALA A 86 -3.79 9.69 -13.15
N GLU A 87 -3.52 8.45 -12.76
CA GLU A 87 -4.08 7.82 -11.56
C GLU A 87 -3.22 8.06 -10.32
N PHE A 88 -1.91 7.83 -10.41
CA PHE A 88 -1.05 7.78 -9.22
C PHE A 88 -0.28 9.08 -8.95
N TYR A 89 -0.02 9.92 -9.96
CA TYR A 89 0.77 11.14 -9.78
C TYR A 89 0.42 12.23 -10.81
N PRO A 90 -0.87 12.60 -10.95
CA PRO A 90 -1.33 13.46 -12.04
C PRO A 90 -0.65 14.84 -12.04
N GLU A 91 -0.40 15.39 -10.86
CA GLU A 91 0.13 16.74 -10.65
C GLU A 91 1.65 16.79 -10.53
N LYS A 92 2.33 15.63 -10.44
CA LYS A 92 3.77 15.57 -10.21
C LYS A 92 4.50 15.10 -11.48
N LYS A 93 5.71 15.60 -11.68
CA LYS A 93 6.64 15.04 -12.67
C LYS A 93 7.28 13.80 -12.07
N LYS A 94 7.35 12.71 -12.85
CA LYS A 94 7.94 11.43 -12.39
C LYS A 94 9.36 11.60 -11.82
N SER A 95 10.18 12.44 -12.47
CA SER A 95 11.54 12.79 -12.02
C SER A 95 11.59 13.42 -10.62
N ASN A 96 10.48 14.00 -10.14
CA ASN A 96 10.41 14.62 -8.82
C ASN A 96 9.98 13.63 -7.73
N LEU A 97 9.40 12.46 -8.06
CA LEU A 97 8.85 11.53 -7.07
C LEU A 97 9.89 11.05 -6.06
N PHE A 98 11.13 10.86 -6.51
CA PHE A 98 12.24 10.50 -5.65
C PHE A 98 12.62 11.64 -4.69
N ASN A 99 12.76 12.87 -5.21
CA ASN A 99 13.13 14.04 -4.41
C ASN A 99 12.03 14.45 -3.41
N LEU A 100 10.78 14.15 -3.74
CA LEU A 100 9.61 14.38 -2.87
C LEU A 100 9.44 13.29 -1.82
N GLY A 101 10.26 12.23 -1.83
CA GLY A 101 10.23 11.18 -0.82
C GLY A 101 9.16 10.10 -1.03
N TYR A 102 8.39 10.13 -2.12
CA TYR A 102 7.39 9.10 -2.44
C TYR A 102 8.03 7.75 -2.80
N ILE A 103 9.29 7.76 -3.27
CA ILE A 103 10.05 6.55 -3.61
C ILE A 103 11.32 6.53 -2.76
N ALA A 104 11.42 5.55 -1.87
CA ALA A 104 12.56 5.38 -0.99
C ALA A 104 13.55 4.32 -1.53
N THR A 105 14.85 4.59 -1.44
CA THR A 105 15.90 3.60 -1.77
C THR A 105 15.99 2.47 -0.74
N ARG A 106 15.48 2.72 0.47
CA ARG A 106 15.39 1.75 1.57
C ARG A 106 13.98 1.83 2.13
N SER A 107 13.25 0.73 2.05
CA SER A 107 11.86 0.67 2.55
C SER A 107 11.81 0.05 3.94
N GLY A 108 10.98 0.62 4.82
CA GLY A 108 10.63 0.01 6.11
C GLY A 108 10.00 -1.39 5.94
N HIS A 109 9.25 -1.58 4.85
CA HIS A 109 8.63 -2.86 4.48
C HIS A 109 9.64 -3.99 4.35
N SER A 110 10.88 -3.72 3.94
CA SER A 110 11.91 -4.76 3.84
C SER A 110 12.36 -5.32 5.20
N ARG A 111 11.94 -4.71 6.31
CA ARG A 111 12.12 -5.23 7.68
C ARG A 111 10.96 -6.13 8.14
N GLY A 112 9.87 -6.21 7.37
CA GLY A 112 8.72 -7.08 7.64
C GLY A 112 7.80 -6.63 8.77
N SER A 113 7.90 -5.39 9.26
CA SER A 113 7.01 -4.84 10.30
C SER A 113 6.32 -3.53 9.87
N THR A 114 6.22 -3.32 8.56
CA THR A 114 5.46 -2.20 7.96
C THR A 114 4.35 -2.80 7.12
N VAL A 115 3.20 -2.14 7.14
CA VAL A 115 1.98 -2.56 6.46
C VAL A 115 1.31 -1.33 5.89
N ASP A 116 0.87 -1.44 4.64
CA ASP A 116 -0.04 -0.48 4.02
C ASP A 116 -1.43 -1.10 3.97
N LEU A 117 -2.41 -0.39 4.51
CA LEU A 117 -3.76 -0.91 4.70
C LEU A 117 -4.81 0.19 4.59
N THR A 118 -6.05 -0.23 4.44
CA THR A 118 -7.24 0.60 4.60
C THR A 118 -8.26 -0.11 5.51
N ILE A 119 -9.34 0.60 5.82
CA ILE A 119 -10.51 0.07 6.51
C ILE A 119 -11.59 -0.21 5.47
N ILE A 120 -12.32 -1.31 5.65
CA ILE A 120 -13.47 -1.68 4.83
C ILE A 120 -14.69 -1.87 5.73
N ASP A 121 -15.88 -1.66 5.18
CA ASP A 121 -17.12 -2.12 5.80
C ASP A 121 -17.13 -3.66 5.88
N ALA A 122 -17.52 -4.22 7.02
CA ALA A 122 -17.44 -5.67 7.24
C ALA A 122 -18.52 -6.45 6.46
N GLU A 123 -19.64 -5.81 6.09
CA GLU A 123 -20.73 -6.45 5.36
C GLU A 123 -20.56 -6.28 3.84
N SER A 124 -20.35 -5.06 3.36
CA SER A 124 -20.22 -4.79 1.92
C SER A 124 -18.82 -5.07 1.37
N LEU A 125 -17.80 -5.13 2.23
CA LEU A 125 -16.38 -5.19 1.89
C LEU A 125 -15.90 -4.00 1.05
N GLU A 126 -16.67 -2.91 1.02
CA GLU A 126 -16.30 -1.67 0.35
C GLU A 126 -15.28 -0.89 1.18
N GLU A 127 -14.32 -0.28 0.51
CA GLU A 127 -13.31 0.56 1.16
C GLU A 127 -13.96 1.82 1.71
N VAL A 128 -13.65 2.13 2.98
CA VAL A 128 -14.02 3.43 3.57
C VAL A 128 -13.27 4.53 2.80
N ASP A 129 -13.96 5.62 2.50
CA ASP A 129 -13.37 6.77 1.80
C ASP A 129 -12.31 7.44 2.67
N MET A 130 -11.04 7.20 2.36
CA MET A 130 -9.89 7.83 3.02
C MET A 130 -9.54 9.19 2.41
N GLY A 131 -10.37 9.71 1.51
CA GLY A 131 -10.12 10.91 0.73
C GLY A 131 -9.16 10.69 -0.42
N GLY A 132 -8.52 9.51 -0.56
CA GLY A 132 -7.67 9.17 -1.68
C GLY A 132 -7.30 7.69 -1.82
N SER A 133 -6.72 7.35 -2.97
CA SER A 133 -6.34 5.98 -3.31
C SER A 133 -4.95 5.62 -2.78
N TYR A 134 -4.76 4.30 -2.59
CA TYR A 134 -3.45 3.72 -2.28
C TYR A 134 -2.39 4.13 -3.33
N ASP A 135 -1.17 4.38 -2.86
CA ASP A 135 -0.02 4.83 -3.67
C ASP A 135 -0.24 6.14 -4.46
N PHE A 136 -1.23 6.96 -4.09
CA PHE A 136 -1.38 8.30 -4.66
C PHE A 136 -0.20 9.18 -4.21
N PHE A 137 0.66 9.60 -5.14
CA PHE A 137 1.80 10.46 -4.88
C PHE A 137 1.41 11.94 -5.01
N GLY A 138 0.60 12.39 -4.06
CA GLY A 138 0.19 13.79 -3.92
C GLY A 138 0.07 14.21 -2.47
N GLU A 139 -0.13 15.51 -2.25
CA GLU A 139 -0.25 16.09 -0.91
C GLU A 139 -1.47 15.55 -0.15
N ARG A 140 -2.50 15.11 -0.89
CA ARG A 140 -3.70 14.46 -0.34
C ARG A 140 -3.39 13.21 0.49
N SER A 141 -2.29 12.53 0.21
CA SER A 141 -1.88 11.32 0.94
C SER A 141 -1.16 11.62 2.25
N HIS A 142 -0.91 12.91 2.56
CA HIS A 142 -0.32 13.29 3.84
C HIS A 142 -1.39 13.23 4.93
N HIS A 143 -1.04 12.64 6.08
CA HIS A 143 -1.97 12.45 7.20
C HIS A 143 -2.53 13.76 7.79
N ASN A 144 -1.94 14.92 7.47
CA ASN A 144 -2.36 16.24 7.92
C ASN A 144 -3.00 17.07 6.80
N PHE A 145 -3.36 16.45 5.68
CA PHE A 145 -4.06 17.11 4.60
C PHE A 145 -5.50 17.43 5.04
N MET A 146 -5.87 18.71 4.98
CA MET A 146 -7.12 19.20 5.56
C MET A 146 -8.29 19.24 4.55
N ASN A 147 -8.02 19.11 3.25
CA ASN A 147 -9.03 19.29 2.20
C ASN A 147 -9.60 17.95 1.73
N ILE A 148 -9.99 17.11 2.68
CA ILE A 148 -10.81 15.90 2.46
C ILE A 148 -12.26 16.22 2.82
N THR A 149 -13.21 15.54 2.18
CA THR A 149 -14.63 15.66 2.53
C THR A 149 -14.87 15.16 3.95
N GLU A 150 -15.82 15.79 4.66
CA GLU A 150 -16.32 15.30 5.95
C GLU A 150 -17.16 14.03 5.80
#